data_AF-A0AAU7W525-F1
#
_entry.id   AF-A0AAU7W525-F1
#
_cell.length_a   1.000
_cell.length_b   1.000
_cell.length_c   1.000
_cell.angle_alpha   90.00
_cell.angle_beta   90.00
_cell.angle_gamma   90.00
#
_symmetry.space_group_name_H-M   'P 1'
#
loop_
_entity.id
_entity.type
_entity.pdbx_description
1 polymer ?
#
loop_
_entity_poly.entity_id
_entity_poly.type
_entity_poly.pdbx_seq_one_letter_code
_entity_poly.pdbx_strand_id
1 'polypeptide(L)'
;MSAVPAQSLPIPAKRGEEKPHRRLRPVAEPGTRQRPKLVYAIIALGGIAVIVVVQLLFSVAMTEGAYEIDDYELRQVQLAREEQKLRETIDALESPQSVAQKAEALGMVPNAAPVYLRLSDGAVLGQPSEATGSAPGSPELVPNSLIDDLPSEQRAGGAAPGETGAEQAAAHAAGGSAAGAAGSPVVPADGLPTPATH
;
A
#
# COMPACT_ATOMS: atom_id res chain seq x y z
N MET A 1 -129.84 -56.90 12.27
CA MET A 1 -128.44 -56.87 11.80
C MET A 1 -128.44 -56.58 10.32
N SER A 2 -128.16 -55.35 9.90
CA SER A 2 -127.50 -55.05 8.62
C SER A 2 -127.34 -53.53 8.52
N ALA A 3 -126.13 -53.10 8.20
CA ALA A 3 -125.70 -51.71 8.18
C ALA A 3 -126.12 -51.01 6.88
N VAL A 4 -126.43 -49.72 6.96
CA VAL A 4 -126.39 -48.80 5.82
C VAL A 4 -125.68 -47.52 6.29
N PRO A 5 -124.50 -47.18 5.73
CA PRO A 5 -123.81 -45.93 5.97
C PRO A 5 -124.07 -44.90 4.85
N ALA A 6 -123.54 -43.70 5.07
CA ALA A 6 -123.34 -42.58 4.12
C ALA A 6 -124.54 -41.61 3.99
N GLN A 7 -124.38 -40.28 3.91
CA GLN A 7 -123.24 -39.44 3.57
C GLN A 7 -123.46 -38.04 4.17
N SER A 8 -122.48 -37.49 4.87
CA SER A 8 -122.44 -36.08 5.25
C SER A 8 -121.93 -35.25 4.07
N LEU A 9 -122.63 -34.16 3.75
CA LEU A 9 -122.22 -33.20 2.71
C LEU A 9 -120.92 -32.48 3.13
N PRO A 10 -119.98 -32.26 2.19
CA PRO A 10 -118.79 -31.44 2.46
C PRO A 10 -119.17 -29.95 2.52
N ILE A 11 -118.77 -29.30 3.62
CA ILE A 11 -118.83 -27.85 3.80
C ILE A 11 -117.76 -27.21 2.90
N PRO A 12 -118.07 -26.18 2.08
CA PRO A 12 -117.05 -25.48 1.32
C PRO A 12 -116.15 -24.67 2.27
N ALA A 13 -114.86 -25.01 2.31
CA ALA A 13 -113.84 -24.25 3.02
C ALA A 13 -113.75 -22.83 2.42
N LYS A 14 -113.95 -21.80 3.26
CA LYS A 14 -113.66 -20.41 2.88
C LYS A 14 -112.17 -20.30 2.57
N ARG A 15 -111.88 -19.98 1.31
CA ARG A 15 -110.57 -19.69 0.74
C ARG A 15 -109.92 -18.59 1.57
N GLY A 16 -108.83 -18.89 2.27
CA GLY A 16 -108.05 -17.90 3.00
C GLY A 16 -107.49 -16.87 2.03
N GLU A 17 -107.69 -15.59 2.34
CA GLU A 17 -107.09 -14.48 1.62
C GLU A 17 -105.55 -14.58 1.71
N GLU A 18 -104.90 -14.85 0.59
CA GLU A 18 -103.44 -14.78 0.46
C GLU A 18 -102.98 -13.33 0.72
N LYS A 19 -102.31 -13.13 1.86
CA LYS A 19 -101.52 -11.91 2.08
C LYS A 19 -100.41 -11.86 1.03
N PRO A 20 -100.20 -10.73 0.32
CA PRO A 20 -99.15 -10.63 -0.69
C PRO A 20 -97.79 -10.77 -0.01
N HIS A 21 -97.08 -11.87 -0.30
CA HIS A 21 -95.73 -12.11 0.16
C HIS A 21 -94.81 -11.02 -0.41
N ARG A 22 -94.37 -10.12 0.47
CA ARG A 22 -93.42 -9.05 0.15
C ARG A 22 -92.08 -9.71 -0.19
N ARG A 23 -91.78 -9.81 -1.49
CA ARG A 23 -90.50 -10.35 -1.97
C ARG A 23 -89.37 -9.41 -1.55
N LEU A 24 -88.53 -9.88 -0.64
CA LEU A 24 -87.27 -9.23 -0.31
C LEU A 24 -86.33 -9.43 -1.50
N ARG A 25 -85.97 -8.31 -2.14
CA ARG A 25 -85.02 -8.27 -3.25
C ARG A 25 -83.63 -8.10 -2.62
N PRO A 26 -82.64 -8.98 -2.91
CA PRO A 26 -81.28 -8.76 -2.45
C PRO A 26 -80.78 -7.47 -3.12
N VAL A 27 -80.48 -6.46 -2.31
CA VAL A 27 -79.70 -5.31 -2.76
C VAL A 27 -78.29 -5.82 -2.97
N ALA A 28 -77.74 -5.61 -4.17
CA ALA A 28 -76.36 -5.99 -4.46
C ALA A 28 -75.44 -5.31 -3.45
N GLU A 29 -74.68 -6.09 -2.69
CA GLU A 29 -73.65 -5.55 -1.84
C GLU A 29 -72.67 -4.74 -2.70
N PRO A 30 -72.30 -3.52 -2.29
CA PRO A 30 -71.29 -2.76 -3.02
C PRO A 30 -69.97 -3.52 -2.89
N GLY A 31 -69.54 -4.14 -3.99
CA GLY A 31 -68.27 -4.85 -4.06
C GLY A 31 -67.15 -3.96 -3.58
N THR A 32 -66.59 -4.26 -2.41
CA THR A 32 -65.49 -3.49 -1.84
C THR A 32 -64.29 -3.66 -2.76
N ARG A 33 -63.97 -2.61 -3.53
CA ARG A 33 -62.80 -2.58 -4.41
C ARG A 33 -61.57 -2.52 -3.51
N GLN A 34 -61.06 -3.68 -3.13
CA GLN A 34 -59.78 -3.87 -2.44
C GLN A 34 -58.62 -3.50 -3.39
N ARG A 35 -58.49 -2.23 -3.75
CA ARG A 35 -57.38 -1.72 -4.57
C ARG A 35 -56.38 -0.77 -3.88
N PRO A 36 -56.27 -0.65 -2.54
CA PRO A 36 -55.16 0.12 -1.96
C PRO A 36 -53.86 -0.69 -1.84
N LYS A 37 -53.91 -2.02 -1.67
CA LYS A 37 -52.71 -2.85 -1.40
C LYS A 37 -51.72 -2.96 -2.57
N LEU A 38 -52.22 -2.89 -3.82
CA LEU A 38 -51.37 -3.02 -5.00
C LEU A 38 -50.43 -1.82 -5.17
N VAL A 39 -50.91 -0.61 -4.84
CA VAL A 39 -50.11 0.62 -4.92
C VAL A 39 -48.96 0.57 -3.92
N TYR A 40 -49.22 0.15 -2.68
CA TYR A 40 -48.16 -0.07 -1.68
C TYR A 40 -47.14 -1.12 -2.12
N ALA A 41 -47.57 -2.21 -2.75
CA ALA A 41 -46.67 -3.24 -3.26
C ALA A 41 -45.75 -2.71 -4.38
N ILE A 42 -46.30 -1.90 -5.30
CA ILE A 42 -45.51 -1.27 -6.39
C ILE A 42 -44.51 -0.28 -5.81
N ILE A 43 -44.92 0.56 -4.85
CA ILE A 43 -44.02 1.52 -4.19
C ILE A 43 -42.92 0.79 -3.42
N ALA A 44 -43.25 -0.26 -2.67
CA ALA A 44 -42.28 -1.05 -1.94
C ALA A 44 -41.27 -1.72 -2.89
N LEU A 45 -41.74 -2.35 -3.97
CA LEU A 45 -40.87 -2.99 -4.95
C LEU A 45 -40.01 -1.97 -5.69
N GLY A 46 -40.56 -0.81 -6.04
CA GLY A 46 -39.83 0.30 -6.64
C GLY A 46 -38.76 0.85 -5.70
N GLY A 47 -39.07 1.02 -4.42
CA GLY A 47 -38.11 1.44 -3.39
C GLY A 47 -36.95 0.45 -3.25
N ILE A 48 -37.25 -0.85 -3.20
CA ILE A 48 -36.22 -1.90 -3.17
C ILE A 48 -35.35 -1.84 -4.43
N ALA A 49 -35.95 -1.71 -5.61
CA ALA A 49 -35.21 -1.60 -6.87
C ALA A 49 -34.27 -0.39 -6.89
N VAL A 50 -34.73 0.78 -6.39
CA VAL A 50 -33.88 1.98 -6.26
C VAL A 50 -32.71 1.73 -5.31
N ILE A 51 -32.96 1.13 -4.15
CA ILE A 51 -31.89 0.81 -3.18
C ILE A 51 -30.84 -0.10 -3.83
N VAL A 52 -31.27 -1.15 -4.54
CA VAL A 52 -30.34 -2.07 -5.22
C VAL A 52 -29.51 -1.36 -6.28
N VAL A 53 -30.11 -0.48 -7.08
CA VAL A 53 -29.38 0.31 -8.09
C VAL A 53 -28.38 1.25 -7.45
N VAL A 54 -28.77 1.98 -6.38
CA VAL A 54 -27.87 2.87 -5.64
C VAL A 54 -26.70 2.09 -5.05
N GLN A 55 -26.97 0.92 -4.44
CA GLN A 55 -25.93 0.08 -3.87
C GLN A 55 -24.95 -0.43 -4.94
N LEU A 56 -25.44 -0.79 -6.12
CA LEU A 56 -24.60 -1.24 -7.23
C LEU A 56 -23.69 -0.10 -7.73
N LEU A 57 -24.24 1.09 -7.94
CA LEU A 57 -23.48 2.28 -8.36
C LEU A 57 -22.44 2.68 -7.31
N PHE A 58 -22.80 2.61 -6.02
CA PHE A 58 -21.87 2.86 -4.93
C PHE A 58 -20.72 1.84 -4.92
N SER A 59 -21.00 0.56 -5.17
CA SER A 59 -19.97 -0.47 -5.30
C SER A 59 -19.03 -0.20 -6.47
N VAL A 60 -19.54 0.25 -7.62
CA VAL A 60 -18.72 0.58 -8.79
C VAL A 60 -17.81 1.78 -8.49
N ALA A 61 -18.37 2.86 -7.91
CA ALA A 61 -17.61 4.04 -7.53
C ALA A 61 -16.53 3.73 -6.47
N MET A 62 -16.84 2.84 -5.52
CA MET A 62 -15.86 2.38 -4.52
C MET A 62 -14.73 1.57 -5.16
N THR A 63 -15.02 0.80 -6.21
CA THR A 63 -14.03 -0.03 -6.91
C THR A 63 -13.04 0.84 -7.70
N GLU A 64 -13.51 1.90 -8.37
CA GLU A 64 -12.63 2.87 -9.03
C GLU A 64 -11.74 3.62 -8.03
N GLY A 65 -12.29 4.03 -6.89
CA GLY A 65 -11.52 4.66 -5.82
C GLY A 65 -10.47 3.74 -5.19
N ALA A 66 -10.72 2.42 -5.14
CA ALA A 66 -9.76 1.45 -4.60
C ALA A 66 -8.49 1.31 -5.47
N TYR A 67 -8.63 1.38 -6.80
CA TYR A 67 -7.47 1.31 -7.71
C TYR A 67 -6.64 2.60 -7.69
N GLU A 68 -7.28 3.76 -7.52
CA GLU A 68 -6.55 5.02 -7.41
C GLU A 68 -5.72 5.07 -6.12
N ILE A 69 -6.28 4.61 -5.00
CA ILE A 69 -5.56 4.50 -3.72
C ILE A 69 -4.39 3.53 -3.83
N ASP A 70 -4.58 2.36 -4.45
CA ASP A 70 -3.51 1.38 -4.68
C ASP A 70 -2.35 1.97 -5.50
N ASP A 71 -2.64 2.75 -6.55
CA ASP A 71 -1.60 3.42 -7.34
C ASP A 71 -0.85 4.49 -6.51
N TYR A 72 -1.55 5.27 -5.67
CA TYR A 72 -0.88 6.21 -4.77
C TYR A 72 -0.03 5.53 -3.70
N GLU A 73 -0.49 4.43 -3.11
CA GLU A 73 0.27 3.64 -2.14
C GLU A 73 1.52 3.03 -2.81
N LEU A 74 1.39 2.48 -4.02
CA LEU A 74 2.52 1.97 -4.80
C LEU A 74 3.55 3.06 -5.09
N ARG A 75 3.11 4.26 -5.47
CA ARG A 75 4.01 5.41 -5.69
C ARG A 75 4.70 5.84 -4.40
N GLN A 76 3.99 5.85 -3.28
CA GLN A 76 4.57 6.19 -1.98
C GLN A 76 5.67 5.19 -1.57
N VAL A 77 5.43 3.88 -1.75
CA VAL A 77 6.42 2.83 -1.48
C VAL A 77 7.64 2.98 -2.41
N GLN A 78 7.43 3.28 -3.68
CA GLN A 78 8.54 3.51 -4.62
C GLN A 78 9.40 4.72 -4.22
N LEU A 79 8.77 5.85 -3.90
CA LEU A 79 9.47 7.06 -3.46
C LEU A 79 10.24 6.83 -2.15
N ALA A 80 9.64 6.14 -1.18
CA ALA A 80 10.31 5.82 0.07
C ALA A 80 11.56 4.94 -0.14
N ARG A 81 11.52 3.98 -1.06
CA ARG A 81 12.69 3.16 -1.42
C ARG A 81 13.77 3.99 -2.09
N GLU A 82 13.41 4.92 -2.97
CA GLU A 82 14.35 5.81 -3.62
C GLU A 82 15.03 6.75 -2.61
N GLU A 83 14.25 7.29 -1.67
CA GLU A 83 14.78 8.10 -0.58
C GLU A 83 15.78 7.31 0.29
N GLN A 84 15.43 6.08 0.66
CA GLN A 84 16.32 5.22 1.44
C GLN A 84 17.64 4.96 0.70
N LYS A 85 17.58 4.65 -0.61
CA LYS A 85 18.77 4.45 -1.44
C LYS A 85 19.64 5.72 -1.50
N LEU A 86 19.02 6.89 -1.62
CA LEU A 86 19.75 8.15 -1.70
C LEU A 86 20.38 8.51 -0.36
N ARG A 87 19.69 8.27 0.76
CA ARG A 87 20.23 8.44 2.12
C ARG A 87 21.44 7.54 2.35
N GLU A 88 21.35 6.26 1.99
CA GLU A 88 22.47 5.31 2.07
C GLU A 88 23.69 5.79 1.25
N THR A 89 23.44 6.38 0.07
CA THR A 89 24.49 6.97 -0.75
C THR A 89 25.16 8.16 -0.06
N ILE A 90 24.37 9.03 0.57
CA ILE A 90 24.90 10.18 1.33
C ILE A 90 25.72 9.68 2.53
N ASP A 91 25.20 8.73 3.31
CA ASP A 91 25.90 8.14 4.45
C ASP A 91 27.24 7.51 4.04
N ALA A 92 27.27 6.82 2.89
CA ALA A 92 28.49 6.27 2.33
C ALA A 92 29.49 7.37 1.92
N LEU A 93 29.01 8.49 1.34
CA LEU A 93 29.85 9.61 0.93
C LEU A 93 30.37 10.47 2.10
N GLU A 94 29.58 10.64 3.15
CA GLU A 94 29.95 11.35 4.39
C GLU A 94 30.82 10.51 5.33
N SER A 95 30.96 9.21 5.04
CA SER A 95 31.76 8.31 5.86
C SER A 95 33.21 8.78 6.03
N PRO A 96 33.84 8.57 7.21
CA PRO A 96 35.19 9.07 7.51
C PRO A 96 36.23 8.70 6.45
N GLN A 97 36.15 7.48 5.92
CA GLN A 97 37.03 6.95 4.89
C GLN A 97 36.83 7.61 3.52
N SER A 98 35.59 7.93 3.13
CA SER A 98 35.29 8.66 1.88
C SER A 98 35.80 10.08 1.97
N VAL A 99 35.57 10.75 3.11
CA VAL A 99 36.09 12.09 3.37
C VAL A 99 37.61 12.09 3.41
N ALA A 100 38.24 11.10 4.05
CA ALA A 100 39.70 10.98 4.10
C ALA A 100 40.32 10.79 2.71
N GLN A 101 39.77 9.92 1.87
CA GLN A 101 40.25 9.72 0.50
C GLN A 101 40.10 10.99 -0.35
N LYS A 102 38.97 11.69 -0.23
CA LYS A 102 38.75 12.96 -0.94
C LYS A 102 39.67 14.07 -0.43
N ALA A 103 39.90 14.13 0.88
CA ALA A 103 40.81 15.06 1.51
C ALA A 103 42.26 14.83 1.04
N GLU A 104 42.70 13.57 1.01
CA GLU A 104 44.02 13.19 0.51
C GLU A 104 44.19 13.50 -0.98
N ALA A 105 43.15 13.28 -1.79
CA ALA A 105 43.13 13.67 -3.20
C ALA A 105 43.28 15.20 -3.40
N LEU A 106 42.83 16.00 -2.43
CA LEU A 106 43.04 17.46 -2.40
C LEU A 106 44.38 17.86 -1.77
N GLY A 107 45.25 16.91 -1.42
CA GLY A 107 46.55 17.15 -0.80
C GLY A 107 46.51 17.40 0.70
N MET A 108 45.37 17.18 1.36
CA MET A 108 45.27 17.24 2.82
C MET A 108 45.86 15.97 3.43
N VAL A 109 46.60 16.13 4.53
CA VAL A 109 47.30 15.02 5.20
C VAL A 109 46.76 14.85 6.61
N PRO A 110 46.49 13.60 7.08
CA PRO A 110 46.05 13.36 8.44
C PRO A 110 47.12 13.79 9.45
N ASN A 111 46.70 14.51 10.50
CA ASN A 111 47.60 14.92 11.57
C ASN A 111 47.76 13.79 12.60
N ALA A 112 48.90 13.10 12.56
CA ALA A 112 49.23 12.02 13.49
C ALA A 112 49.67 12.51 14.89
N ALA A 113 50.03 13.79 15.05
CA ALA A 113 50.56 14.37 16.28
C ALA A 113 49.96 15.77 16.54
N PRO A 114 48.71 15.85 17.04
CA PRO A 114 48.08 17.13 17.33
C PRO A 114 48.83 17.85 18.47
N VAL A 115 49.10 19.14 18.27
CA VAL A 115 49.72 20.03 19.25
C VAL A 115 48.70 21.05 19.70
N TYR A 116 48.61 21.30 21.01
CA TYR A 116 47.57 22.16 21.58
C TYR A 116 48.14 23.50 22.02
N LEU A 117 47.39 24.57 21.80
CA LEU A 117 47.71 25.89 22.34
C LEU A 117 46.92 26.11 23.62
N ARG A 118 47.61 26.36 24.74
CA ARG A 118 46.98 26.74 25.99
C ARG A 118 46.69 28.24 25.97
N LEU A 119 45.41 28.62 25.92
CA LEU A 119 44.98 30.02 25.76
C LEU A 119 45.34 30.94 26.94
N SER A 120 45.53 30.38 28.14
CA SER A 120 45.80 31.16 29.35
C SER A 120 47.20 31.78 29.38
N ASP A 121 48.17 31.14 28.75
CA ASP A 121 49.59 31.50 28.82
C ASP A 121 50.29 31.44 27.46
N GLY A 122 49.57 31.08 26.39
CA GLY A 122 50.10 30.96 25.04
C GLY A 122 51.10 29.81 24.87
N ALA A 123 51.19 28.90 25.84
CA ALA A 123 52.12 27.79 25.76
C ALA A 123 51.65 26.74 24.75
N VAL A 124 52.58 26.31 23.89
CA VAL A 124 52.37 25.23 22.92
C VAL A 124 52.72 23.91 23.62
N LEU A 125 51.74 23.00 23.72
CA LEU A 125 51.86 21.71 24.37
C LEU A 125 52.00 20.62 23.30
N GLY A 126 53.23 20.12 23.14
CA GLY A 126 53.61 19.11 22.15
C GLY A 126 54.82 19.55 21.33
N GLN A 127 55.28 18.70 20.41
CA GLN A 127 56.35 19.03 19.48
C GLN A 127 55.77 19.25 18.08
N PRO A 128 55.79 20.47 17.52
CA PRO A 128 55.31 20.72 16.17
C PRO A 128 56.23 20.02 15.16
N SER A 129 55.64 19.27 14.25
CA SER A 129 56.32 18.62 13.13
C SER A 129 55.64 19.03 11.83
N GLU A 130 56.42 19.10 10.75
CA GLU A 130 55.89 19.34 9.41
C GLU A 130 54.91 18.22 9.01
N ALA A 131 53.83 18.61 8.33
CA ALA A 131 52.87 17.67 7.76
C ALA A 131 53.53 16.94 6.59
N THR A 132 54.05 15.74 6.85
CA THR A 132 54.61 14.86 5.84
C THR A 132 53.51 13.93 5.35
N GLY A 133 53.20 13.96 4.05
CA GLY A 133 52.14 13.16 3.40
C GLY A 133 52.32 11.64 3.46
N SER A 134 53.31 11.14 4.21
CA SER A 134 53.58 9.73 4.44
C SER A 134 53.61 9.46 5.95
N ALA A 135 52.51 9.71 6.64
CA ALA A 135 52.35 9.20 7.99
C ALA A 135 51.87 7.73 7.89
N PRO A 136 52.60 6.74 8.44
CA PRO A 136 52.19 5.33 8.46
C PRO A 136 51.09 5.04 9.50
N GLY A 137 50.25 6.04 9.79
CA GLY A 137 49.23 6.02 10.82
C GLY A 137 47.91 6.55 10.31
N SER A 138 47.56 6.26 9.05
CA SER A 138 46.18 6.36 8.60
C SER A 138 45.34 5.58 9.62
N PRO A 139 44.40 6.22 10.34
CA PRO A 139 43.59 5.53 11.33
C PRO A 139 42.94 4.36 10.59
N GLU A 140 43.28 3.14 11.01
CA GLU A 140 42.95 1.88 10.35
C GLU A 140 41.57 1.97 9.69
N LEU A 141 41.57 2.28 8.38
CA LEU A 141 40.35 2.64 7.69
C LEU A 141 39.59 1.33 7.53
N VAL A 142 38.57 1.14 8.38
CA VAL A 142 37.72 -0.04 8.28
C VAL A 142 37.08 -0.01 6.88
N PRO A 143 37.27 -1.07 6.07
CA PRO A 143 36.74 -1.09 4.71
C PRO A 143 35.20 -0.98 4.78
N ASN A 144 34.65 -0.05 4.01
CA ASN A 144 33.21 0.10 3.85
C ASN A 144 32.82 -0.30 2.44
N SER A 145 32.17 -1.45 2.32
CA SER A 145 31.70 -2.01 1.05
C SER A 145 30.67 -1.12 0.36
N LEU A 146 29.91 -0.29 1.10
CA LEU A 146 28.92 0.62 0.50
C LEU A 146 29.55 1.64 -0.43
N ILE A 147 30.82 1.98 -0.19
CA ILE A 147 31.50 2.94 -1.06
C ILE A 147 31.81 2.23 -2.38
N ASP A 148 32.22 0.95 -2.37
CA ASP A 148 32.59 0.17 -3.56
C ASP A 148 31.43 -0.04 -4.53
N ASP A 149 30.20 -0.11 -4.01
CA ASP A 149 28.98 -0.23 -4.81
C ASP A 149 28.50 1.11 -5.41
N LEU A 150 29.14 2.25 -5.08
CA LEU A 150 28.81 3.55 -5.66
C LEU A 150 29.40 3.72 -7.07
N PRO A 151 28.62 4.25 -8.03
CA PRO A 151 29.12 4.67 -9.34
C PRO A 151 30.34 5.57 -9.23
N SER A 152 31.33 5.34 -10.09
CA SER A 152 32.63 6.04 -10.08
C SER A 152 32.49 7.56 -10.18
N GLU A 153 31.45 8.04 -10.87
CA GLU A 153 31.12 9.46 -11.03
C GLU A 153 30.72 10.11 -9.69
N GLN A 154 29.96 9.40 -8.86
CA GLN A 154 29.52 9.89 -7.54
C GLN A 154 30.66 9.82 -6.51
N ARG A 155 31.59 8.87 -6.67
CA ARG A 155 32.83 8.82 -5.88
C ARG A 155 33.78 9.99 -6.20
N ALA A 156 33.86 10.38 -7.47
CA ALA A 156 34.75 11.43 -7.97
C ALA A 156 34.18 12.86 -7.86
N GLY A 157 32.89 13.04 -7.59
CA GLY A 157 32.17 14.32 -7.63
C GLY A 157 32.60 15.43 -6.64
N GLY A 158 33.70 15.25 -5.90
CA GLY A 158 34.35 16.30 -5.12
C GLY A 158 35.58 16.93 -5.81
N ALA A 159 36.02 16.39 -6.94
CA ALA A 159 37.10 16.97 -7.72
C ALA A 159 36.56 18.12 -8.57
N ALA A 160 36.74 19.35 -8.11
CA ALA A 160 36.66 20.51 -9.01
C ALA A 160 37.64 20.29 -10.18
N PRO A 161 37.26 20.61 -11.44
CA PRO A 161 38.15 20.43 -12.58
C PRO A 161 39.27 21.48 -12.53
N GLY A 162 40.41 21.08 -11.97
CA GLY A 162 41.64 21.84 -11.90
C GLY A 162 42.80 20.97 -12.39
N GLU A 163 43.15 21.17 -13.64
CA GLU A 163 44.33 20.73 -14.38
C GLU A 163 45.44 20.03 -13.57
N THR A 164 45.63 18.73 -13.80
CA THR A 164 46.97 18.14 -13.96
C THR A 164 46.90 16.88 -14.82
N GLY A 165 47.63 16.92 -15.94
CA GLY A 165 48.33 15.75 -16.46
C GLY A 165 47.49 14.66 -17.10
N ALA A 166 47.18 14.86 -18.38
CA ALA A 166 47.14 13.74 -19.31
C ALA A 166 48.50 13.01 -19.32
N GLU A 167 48.69 12.00 -18.48
CA GLU A 167 49.73 10.98 -18.67
C GLU A 167 49.43 9.72 -17.86
N GLN A 168 48.55 8.86 -18.37
CA GLN A 168 48.63 7.39 -18.27
C GLN A 168 47.49 6.76 -19.10
N ALA A 169 47.45 7.15 -20.37
CA ALA A 169 46.79 6.40 -21.42
C ALA A 169 47.86 5.70 -22.27
N ALA A 170 48.62 4.76 -21.71
CA ALA A 170 49.48 3.84 -22.48
C ALA A 170 50.13 2.73 -21.62
N ALA A 171 49.36 1.89 -20.92
CA ALA A 171 49.84 0.56 -20.52
C ALA A 171 48.72 -0.35 -20.00
N HIS A 172 47.87 -0.86 -20.90
CA HIS A 172 47.44 -2.27 -20.94
C HIS A 172 46.33 -2.45 -21.98
N ALA A 173 46.75 -2.46 -23.25
CA ALA A 173 45.97 -3.05 -24.34
C ALA A 173 46.86 -4.11 -25.01
N ALA A 174 46.92 -5.31 -24.44
CA ALA A 174 47.25 -6.56 -25.12
C ALA A 174 47.09 -7.73 -24.15
N GLY A 175 46.06 -8.55 -24.35
CA GLY A 175 45.89 -9.80 -23.61
C GLY A 175 44.46 -10.32 -23.57
N GLY A 176 43.85 -10.54 -24.73
CA GLY A 176 42.68 -11.41 -24.78
C GLY A 176 43.10 -12.87 -24.65
N SER A 177 42.44 -13.62 -23.77
CA SER A 177 41.78 -14.89 -24.09
C SER A 177 41.28 -15.59 -22.83
N ALA A 178 40.10 -16.18 -22.97
CA ALA A 178 39.29 -16.85 -21.97
C ALA A 178 39.97 -18.03 -21.27
N ALA A 179 39.64 -18.23 -20.00
CA ALA A 179 39.33 -19.54 -19.41
C ALA A 179 38.55 -19.32 -18.12
N GLY A 180 37.35 -19.87 -18.05
CA GLY A 180 36.54 -19.85 -16.84
C GLY A 180 37.23 -20.58 -15.69
N ALA A 181 37.16 -19.97 -14.52
CA ALA A 181 37.29 -20.68 -13.26
C ALA A 181 36.12 -20.22 -12.40
N ALA A 182 35.17 -21.13 -12.23
CA ALA A 182 34.06 -20.99 -11.30
C ALA A 182 34.62 -20.63 -9.91
N GLY A 183 34.43 -19.37 -9.51
CA GLY A 183 34.56 -18.98 -8.11
C GLY A 183 33.36 -19.53 -7.37
N SER A 184 33.55 -20.66 -6.70
CA SER A 184 32.57 -21.25 -5.78
C SER A 184 32.05 -20.17 -4.82
N PRO A 185 30.73 -20.09 -4.55
CA PRO A 185 30.23 -19.18 -3.53
C PRO A 185 30.79 -19.62 -2.17
N VAL A 186 31.47 -18.71 -1.48
CA VAL A 186 31.80 -18.88 -0.06
C VAL A 186 30.47 -18.95 0.68
N VAL A 187 30.12 -20.14 1.13
CA VAL A 187 29.00 -20.38 2.03
C VAL A 187 29.40 -19.80 3.39
N PRO A 188 28.68 -18.83 3.97
CA PRO A 188 28.95 -18.43 5.34
C PRO A 188 28.67 -19.63 6.26
N ALA A 189 29.74 -20.22 6.79
CA ALA A 189 29.69 -21.24 7.82
C ALA A 189 29.43 -20.57 9.17
N ASP A 190 28.21 -20.08 9.37
CA ASP A 190 27.56 -19.99 10.68
C ASP A 190 26.11 -19.53 10.47
N GLY A 191 25.18 -20.42 10.81
CA GLY A 191 23.75 -20.20 10.64
C GLY A 191 23.26 -19.09 11.55
N LEU A 192 22.62 -18.07 10.96
CA LEU A 192 21.84 -17.11 11.72
C LEU A 192 20.75 -17.87 12.50
N PRO A 193 20.56 -17.62 13.81
CA PRO A 193 19.43 -18.19 14.53
C PRO A 193 18.13 -17.60 13.96
N THR A 194 17.28 -18.44 13.38
CA THR A 194 15.92 -18.08 13.00
C THR A 194 15.10 -17.75 14.26
N PRO A 195 14.24 -16.72 14.26
CA PRO A 195 13.43 -16.38 15.43
C PRO A 195 12.45 -17.52 15.75
N ALA A 196 12.53 -18.03 16.98
CA ALA A 196 11.54 -18.96 17.52
C ALA A 196 10.24 -18.20 17.79
N THR A 197 9.21 -18.44 17.00
CA THR A 197 7.84 -18.04 17.34
C THR A 197 7.29 -19.01 18.38
N HIS A 198 6.95 -18.49 19.56
CA HIS A 198 6.06 -19.14 20.53
C HIS A 198 4.67 -18.48 20.45
#